data_AF-A0AAE1PXB8-F1
#
_entry.id   AF-A0AAE1PXB8-F1
#
_cell.length_a   1.000
_cell.length_b   1.000
_cell.length_c   1.000
_cell.angle_alpha   90.00
_cell.angle_beta   90.00
_cell.angle_gamma   90.00
#
_symmetry.space_group_name_H-M   'P 1'
#
loop_
_entity.id
_entity.type
_entity.pdbx_description
1 polymer ?
#
loop_
_entity_poly.entity_id
_entity_poly.type
_entity_poly.pdbx_seq_one_letter_code
_entity_poly.pdbx_strand_id
1 'polypeptide(L)'
;MGRNKLTNEEKTRALTLLKEGASVIRVAAEVNVKRTAIYNLKKAAAPLSPGTVPPRKPGSGAPRKTSPRTDNIMRREVLNDPAITAS
;
A
#
# COMPACT_ATOMS: atom_id res chain seq x y z
N MET A 1 -6.11 -8.22 18.40
CA MET A 1 -6.69 -8.71 17.12
C MET A 1 -5.93 -8.04 15.96
N GLY A 2 -4.93 -8.72 15.41
CA GLY A 2 -4.16 -8.19 14.28
C GLY A 2 -5.08 -7.89 13.09
N ARG A 3 -4.82 -6.79 12.36
CA ARG A 3 -5.52 -6.53 11.09
C ARG A 3 -5.08 -7.61 10.10
N ASN A 4 -5.87 -8.66 9.94
CA ASN A 4 -5.69 -9.64 8.86
C ASN A 4 -5.86 -8.89 7.53
N LYS A 5 -4.73 -8.54 6.91
CA LYS A 5 -4.70 -7.92 5.60
C LYS A 5 -5.03 -9.03 4.60
N LEU A 6 -6.01 -8.79 3.74
CA LEU A 6 -6.27 -9.66 2.59
C LEU A 6 -4.96 -9.93 1.82
N THR A 7 -4.64 -11.22 1.70
CA THR A 7 -3.61 -11.75 0.80
C THR A 7 -4.04 -11.50 -0.65
N ASN A 8 -3.11 -11.60 -1.59
CA ASN A 8 -3.46 -11.42 -3.00
C ASN A 8 -4.44 -12.51 -3.47
N GLU A 9 -4.24 -13.76 -3.02
CA GLU A 9 -5.13 -14.88 -3.32
C GLU A 9 -6.57 -14.61 -2.89
N GLU A 10 -6.76 -14.19 -1.64
CA GLU A 10 -8.09 -13.86 -1.09
C GLU A 10 -8.76 -12.71 -1.86
N LYS A 11 -7.98 -11.72 -2.32
CA LYS A 11 -8.52 -10.64 -3.18
C LYS A 11 -8.99 -11.17 -4.53
N THR A 12 -8.22 -12.07 -5.16
CA THR A 12 -8.63 -12.72 -6.42
C THR A 12 -9.93 -13.47 -6.22
N ARG A 13 -10.02 -14.33 -5.19
CA ARG A 13 -11.23 -15.09 -4.88
C ARG A 13 -12.43 -14.18 -4.60
N ALA A 14 -12.23 -13.10 -3.83
CA ALA A 14 -13.28 -12.12 -3.58
C ALA A 14 -13.76 -11.44 -4.86
N LEU A 15 -12.85 -11.08 -5.78
CA LEU A 15 -13.18 -10.45 -7.05
C LEU A 15 -13.85 -11.40 -8.04
N THR A 16 -13.47 -12.68 -8.08
CA THR A 16 -14.13 -13.70 -8.91
C THR A 16 -15.56 -13.94 -8.44
N LEU A 17 -15.77 -14.12 -7.13
CA LEU A 17 -17.12 -14.28 -6.56
C LEU A 17 -18.01 -13.06 -6.83
N LEU A 18 -17.46 -11.84 -6.72
CA LEU A 18 -18.20 -10.63 -7.07
C LEU A 18 -18.56 -10.56 -8.56
N LYS A 19 -17.69 -11.07 -9.44
CA LYS A 19 -17.94 -11.13 -10.90
C LYS A 19 -19.02 -12.17 -11.22
N GLU A 20 -19.08 -13.26 -10.47
CA GLU A 20 -20.13 -14.29 -10.55
C GLU A 20 -21.48 -13.83 -9.96
N GLY A 21 -21.56 -12.60 -9.44
CA GLY A 21 -22.79 -12.02 -8.89
C GLY A 21 -23.06 -12.36 -7.43
N ALA A 22 -22.07 -12.92 -6.70
CA ALA A 22 -22.23 -13.16 -5.27
C ALA A 22 -22.43 -11.85 -4.49
N SER A 23 -23.29 -11.90 -3.47
CA SER A 23 -23.52 -10.73 -2.62
C SER A 23 -22.30 -10.41 -1.77
N VAL A 24 -22.05 -9.13 -1.54
CA VAL A 24 -20.93 -8.65 -0.69
C VAL A 24 -20.92 -9.30 0.70
N ILE A 25 -22.10 -9.63 1.23
CA ILE A 25 -22.25 -10.28 2.53
C ILE A 25 -21.69 -11.71 2.49
N ARG A 26 -22.01 -12.47 1.44
CA ARG A 26 -21.51 -13.84 1.27
C ARG A 26 -20.00 -13.86 1.08
N VAL A 27 -19.49 -13.01 0.20
CA VAL A 27 -18.04 -12.88 -0.05
C VAL A 27 -17.27 -12.49 1.21
N ALA A 28 -17.81 -11.56 2.00
CA ALA A 28 -17.20 -11.14 3.26
C ALA A 28 -17.16 -12.28 4.30
N ALA A 29 -18.20 -13.10 4.38
CA ALA A 29 -18.24 -14.26 5.27
C ALA A 29 -17.24 -15.34 4.83
N GLU A 30 -17.19 -15.62 3.53
CA GLU A 30 -16.31 -16.66 2.95
C GLU A 30 -14.83 -16.32 3.09
N VAL A 31 -14.47 -15.05 2.88
CA VAL A 31 -13.09 -14.56 3.00
C VAL A 31 -12.78 -14.11 4.45
N ASN A 32 -13.72 -14.27 5.39
CA ASN A 32 -13.60 -13.88 6.80
C ASN A 32 -13.09 -12.44 7.01
N VAL A 33 -13.68 -11.49 6.28
CA VAL A 33 -13.33 -10.06 6.36
C VAL A 33 -14.56 -9.21 6.56
N LYS A 34 -14.36 -7.98 7.05
CA LYS A 34 -15.44 -7.01 7.17
C LYS A 34 -16.00 -6.65 5.78
N ARG A 35 -17.31 -6.45 5.68
CA ARG A 35 -17.99 -5.99 4.44
C ARG A 35 -17.33 -4.74 3.84
N THR A 36 -16.88 -3.82 4.70
CA THR A 36 -16.15 -2.60 4.30
C THR A 36 -14.87 -2.90 3.53
N ALA A 37 -14.16 -3.97 3.84
CA ALA A 37 -12.96 -4.38 3.10
C ALA A 37 -13.32 -4.80 1.66
N ILE A 38 -14.44 -5.51 1.47
CA ILE A 38 -14.92 -5.90 0.15
C ILE A 38 -15.42 -4.69 -0.65
N TYR A 39 -16.11 -3.73 -0.02
CA TYR A 39 -16.49 -2.47 -0.69
C TYR A 39 -15.26 -1.67 -1.14
N ASN A 40 -14.24 -1.57 -0.29
CA ASN A 40 -12.98 -0.90 -0.63
C ASN A 40 -12.24 -1.64 -1.75
N LEU A 41 -12.23 -2.97 -1.73
CA LEU A 41 -11.64 -3.81 -2.77
C LEU A 41 -12.34 -3.58 -4.12
N LYS A 42 -13.67 -3.63 -4.13
CA LYS A 42 -14.50 -3.37 -5.31
C LYS A 42 -14.23 -1.97 -5.88
N LYS A 43 -14.17 -0.95 -5.03
CA LYS A 43 -13.86 0.44 -5.43
C LYS A 43 -12.45 0.56 -6.00
N ALA A 44 -11.46 -0.11 -5.41
CA ALA A 44 -10.09 -0.08 -5.87
C ALA A 44 -9.87 -0.88 -7.17
N ALA A 45 -10.69 -1.90 -7.44
CA ALA A 45 -10.65 -2.69 -8.66
C ALA A 45 -11.40 -2.04 -9.83
N ALA A 46 -12.38 -1.16 -9.57
CA ALA A 46 -13.17 -0.50 -10.60
C ALA A 46 -12.38 0.23 -11.71
N PRO A 47 -11.26 0.94 -11.43
CA PRO A 47 -10.47 1.58 -12.48
C PRO A 47 -9.45 0.64 -13.17
N LEU A 48 -9.36 -0.62 -12.76
CA LEU A 48 -8.35 -1.57 -13.27
C LEU A 48 -8.94 -2.46 -14.37
N SER A 49 -8.07 -3.02 -15.21
CA SER A 49 -8.47 -4.03 -16.19
C SER A 49 -9.12 -5.25 -15.50
N PRO A 50 -10.13 -5.87 -16.13
CA PRO A 50 -10.76 -7.08 -15.59
C PRO A 50 -9.72 -8.16 -15.25
N GLY A 51 -9.78 -8.70 -14.03
CA GLY A 51 -8.84 -9.73 -13.55
C GLY A 51 -7.57 -9.18 -12.88
N THR A 52 -7.36 -7.87 -12.88
CA THR A 52 -6.24 -7.25 -12.15
C THR A 52 -6.57 -7.09 -10.66
N VAL A 53 -5.67 -7.58 -9.80
CA VAL A 53 -5.79 -7.42 -8.35
C VAL A 53 -5.27 -6.04 -7.93
N PRO A 54 -6.02 -5.25 -7.16
CA PRO A 54 -5.55 -3.94 -6.69
C PRO A 54 -4.24 -4.06 -5.88
N PRO A 55 -3.19 -3.31 -6.29
CA PRO A 55 -1.92 -3.31 -5.58
C PRO A 55 -2.08 -2.74 -4.17
N ARG A 56 -1.15 -3.10 -3.29
CA ARG A 56 -1.10 -2.47 -1.97
C ARG A 56 -0.66 -1.02 -2.14
N LYS A 57 -1.30 -0.11 -1.39
CA LYS A 57 -0.84 1.27 -1.31
C LYS A 57 0.64 1.25 -0.87
N PRO A 58 1.55 1.91 -1.60
CA PRO A 58 2.94 2.02 -1.17
C PRO A 58 2.98 2.70 0.20
N GLY A 59 4.01 2.36 0.98
CA GLY A 59 4.23 2.99 2.28
C GLY A 59 4.25 4.51 2.14
N SER A 60 3.54 5.20 3.04
CA SER A 60 3.63 6.65 3.14
C SER A 60 4.93 7.01 3.85
N GLY A 61 6.05 6.89 3.15
CA GLY A 61 7.35 7.36 3.60
C GLY A 61 7.90 8.30 2.55
N ALA A 62 7.68 9.60 2.71
CA ALA A 62 8.58 10.54 2.06
C ALA A 62 9.97 10.30 2.65
N PRO A 63 11.05 10.29 1.85
CA PRO A 63 12.40 10.40 2.38
C PRO A 63 12.39 11.59 3.36
N ARG A 64 12.84 11.35 4.60
CA ARG A 64 12.94 12.45 5.56
C ARG A 64 13.90 13.46 4.94
N LYS A 65 13.40 14.62 4.55
CA LYS A 65 14.27 15.74 4.20
C LYS A 65 15.11 16.02 5.44
N THR A 66 16.42 16.07 5.26
CA THR A 66 17.33 16.65 6.24
C THR A 66 16.85 18.08 6.53
N SER A 67 16.95 18.50 7.79
CA SER A 67 16.57 19.88 8.13
C SER A 67 17.60 20.85 7.52
N PRO A 68 17.24 22.13 7.26
CA PRO A 68 18.22 23.12 6.81
C PRO A 68 19.46 23.22 7.72
N ARG A 69 19.27 22.97 9.03
CA ARG A 69 20.36 22.90 10.00
C ARG A 69 21.31 21.72 9.72
N THR A 70 20.75 20.55 9.44
CA THR A 70 21.52 19.34 9.13
C THR A 70 22.28 19.50 7.81
N ASP A 71 21.64 20.10 6.79
CA ASP A 71 22.26 20.39 5.50
C ASP A 71 23.40 21.41 5.61
N ASN A 72 23.24 22.41 6.47
CA ASN A 72 24.28 23.42 6.70
C ASN A 72 25.48 22.84 7.46
N ILE A 73 25.23 21.93 8.43
CA ILE A 73 26.30 21.21 9.11
C ILE A 73 27.05 20.33 8.10
N MET A 74 26.34 19.52 7.31
CA MET A 74 27.00 18.67 6.30
C MET A 74 27.79 19.50 5.28
N ARG A 75 27.25 20.61 4.80
CA ARG A 75 27.99 21.53 3.90
C ARG A 75 29.25 22.09 4.55
N ARG A 76 29.19 22.45 5.84
CA ARG A 76 30.36 22.94 6.57
C ARG A 76 31.42 21.86 6.76
N GLU A 77 31.02 20.64 7.11
CA GLU A 77 31.95 19.53 7.27
C GLU A 77 32.62 19.17 5.93
N VAL A 78 31.87 19.09 4.83
CA VAL A 78 32.42 18.83 3.49
C VAL A 78 33.39 19.93 3.03
N LEU A 79 33.18 21.18 3.45
CA LEU A 79 34.12 22.27 3.17
C LEU A 79 35.41 22.17 4.01
N ASN A 80 35.33 21.63 5.23
CA ASN A 80 36.48 21.46 6.11
C ASN A 80 37.32 20.23 5.74
N ASP A 81 36.66 19.16 5.29
CA ASP A 81 37.30 17.92 4.83
C ASP A 81 36.69 17.47 3.50
N PRO A 82 37.34 17.78 2.36
CA PRO A 82 36.84 17.41 1.04
C PRO A 82 36.94 15.91 0.76
N ALA A 83 37.56 15.10 1.63
CA ALA A 83 37.53 13.64 1.54
C ALA A 83 36.18 13.06 1.98
N ILE A 84 35.28 13.86 2.58
CA ILE A 84 33.92 13.45 2.90
C ILE A 84 33.11 13.33 1.60
N THR A 85 33.06 12.12 1.05
CA THR A 85 32.18 11.78 -0.07
C THR A 85 30.84 11.23 0.42
N ALA A 86 29.74 11.75 -0.11
CA ALA A 86 28.43 11.13 0.05
C ALA A 86 28.41 9.80 -0.74
N SER A 87 28.39 8.67 -0.03
CA SER A 87 28.21 7.32 -0.58
C SER A 87 26.75 7.03 -0.90
#